data_AF-A0A8B9JQI0-F1
#
_entry.id   AF-A0A8B9JQI0-F1
#
_cell.length_a   1.000
_cell.length_b   1.000
_cell.length_c   1.000
_cell.angle_alpha   90.00
_cell.angle_beta   90.00
_cell.angle_gamma   90.00
#
_symmetry.space_group_name_H-M   'P 1'
#
loop_
_entity.id
_entity.type
_entity.pdbx_description
1 polymer ?
#
loop_
_entity_poly.entity_id
_entity_poly.type
_entity_poly.pdbx_seq_one_letter_code
_entity_poly.pdbx_strand_id
1 'polypeptide(L)'
;MDGKEEEKVVAAGPVTQEQLATIQDEQVLNDMLDKAVDFEERRLIRAALRELMKRKREQRDRERAERQQDLRQRGVCAGRGPAGQNAAQKPANGSGSTQQHTNRAALAKPPNPSSAGSSPQASASPARSPAVGVRVPRGSALGGPNTKDVKQMLLDWCRAKTEPYEGVNIQNFSSSWADGLAFCALVHRFFPEGFDYCTLDPYDRRANFEKAFKTAERLGDCAPLLDVDDLLRMREPDWKCVYTYIQEFYRCLVEKGLVKTKKKTP
;
A
#
# COMPACT_ATOMS: atom_id res chain seq x y z
N MET A 1 -48.04 20.15 -47.68
CA MET A 1 -47.11 20.63 -48.74
C MET A 1 -46.41 21.87 -48.20
N ASP A 2 -45.62 21.74 -47.14
CA ASP A 2 -44.31 21.07 -47.03
C ASP A 2 -43.17 21.95 -47.55
N GLY A 3 -42.36 22.43 -46.60
CA GLY A 3 -40.93 22.71 -46.76
C GLY A 3 -40.57 23.99 -47.52
N LYS A 4 -39.57 24.77 -47.11
CA LYS A 4 -38.50 24.47 -46.17
C LYS A 4 -37.89 25.80 -45.74
N GLU A 5 -37.81 26.00 -44.43
CA GLU A 5 -37.05 27.07 -43.80
C GLU A 5 -35.57 26.98 -44.21
N GLU A 6 -34.93 28.14 -44.32
CA GLU A 6 -33.50 28.31 -44.50
C GLU A 6 -32.73 27.62 -43.35
N GLU A 7 -32.11 26.47 -43.64
CA GLU A 7 -31.03 25.96 -42.80
C GLU A 7 -29.71 26.57 -43.30
N LYS A 8 -29.33 27.67 -42.64
CA LYS A 8 -28.07 28.36 -42.86
C LYS A 8 -26.92 27.42 -42.48
N VAL A 9 -26.30 26.81 -43.49
CA VAL A 9 -25.06 26.04 -43.38
C VAL A 9 -24.02 26.91 -42.68
N VAL A 10 -23.70 26.59 -41.43
CA VAL A 10 -22.58 27.18 -40.70
C VAL A 10 -21.32 26.68 -41.37
N ALA A 11 -20.70 27.55 -42.16
CA ALA A 11 -19.39 27.34 -42.74
C ALA A 11 -18.39 26.96 -41.64
N ALA A 12 -17.78 25.78 -41.80
CA ALA A 12 -16.67 25.33 -40.97
C ALA A 12 -15.48 26.28 -41.16
N GLY A 13 -15.31 27.21 -40.22
CA GLY A 13 -14.09 28.00 -40.09
C GLY A 13 -12.94 27.14 -39.55
N PRO A 14 -11.68 27.58 -39.71
CA PRO A 14 -10.52 26.88 -39.16
C PRO A 14 -10.66 26.77 -37.64
N VAL A 15 -10.53 25.55 -37.12
CA VAL A 15 -10.62 25.27 -35.68
C VAL A 15 -9.56 26.09 -34.94
N THR A 16 -10.03 26.97 -34.06
CA THR A 16 -9.14 27.89 -33.32
C THR A 16 -8.63 27.23 -32.03
N GLN A 17 -7.42 27.60 -31.63
CA GLN A 17 -6.76 27.08 -30.42
C GLN A 17 -7.59 27.29 -29.14
N GLU A 18 -8.30 28.41 -29.04
CA GLU A 18 -9.12 28.76 -27.87
C GLU A 18 -10.38 27.89 -27.75
N GLN A 19 -11.01 27.56 -28.88
CA GLN A 19 -12.15 26.63 -28.91
C GLN A 19 -11.73 25.24 -28.41
N LEU A 20 -10.56 24.77 -28.85
CA LEU A 20 -10.01 23.48 -28.41
C LEU A 20 -9.60 23.48 -26.93
N ALA A 21 -9.12 24.61 -26.40
CA ALA A 21 -8.71 24.73 -25.00
C ALA A 21 -9.89 24.69 -24.00
N THR A 22 -11.12 24.90 -24.48
CA THR A 22 -12.34 24.87 -23.66
C THR A 22 -12.93 23.46 -23.57
N ILE A 23 -12.56 22.56 -24.49
CA ILE A 23 -13.07 21.19 -24.52
C ILE A 23 -12.45 20.39 -23.37
N GLN A 24 -13.31 19.85 -22.50
CA GLN A 24 -12.91 19.03 -21.34
C GLN A 24 -13.00 17.52 -21.61
N ASP A 25 -13.66 17.14 -22.70
CA ASP A 25 -13.88 15.76 -23.08
C ASP A 25 -12.77 15.28 -24.04
N GLU A 26 -12.09 14.22 -23.63
CA GLU A 26 -11.04 13.58 -24.41
C GLU A 26 -11.60 12.91 -25.67
N GLN A 27 -12.82 12.37 -25.59
CA GLN A 27 -13.44 11.64 -26.69
C GLN A 27 -13.87 12.59 -27.81
N VAL A 28 -14.33 13.80 -27.45
CA VAL A 28 -14.62 14.87 -28.42
C VAL A 28 -13.35 15.30 -29.15
N LEU A 29 -12.24 15.51 -28.44
CA LEU A 29 -10.97 15.87 -29.07
C LEU A 29 -10.41 14.75 -29.96
N ASN A 30 -10.57 13.47 -29.58
CA ASN A 30 -10.17 12.33 -30.42
C ASN A 30 -11.06 12.20 -31.67
N ASP A 31 -12.38 12.38 -31.56
CA ASP A 31 -13.30 12.37 -32.70
C ASP A 31 -13.01 13.54 -33.68
N MET A 32 -12.68 14.73 -33.16
CA MET A 32 -12.19 15.84 -33.98
C MET A 32 -10.84 15.51 -34.65
N LEU A 33 -9.95 14.80 -33.95
CA LEU A 33 -8.66 14.38 -34.51
C LEU A 33 -8.81 13.41 -35.68
N ASP A 34 -9.81 12.53 -35.61
CA ASP A 34 -10.12 11.54 -36.65
C ASP A 34 -10.80 12.17 -37.87
N LYS A 35 -11.57 13.25 -37.66
CA LYS A 35 -12.25 14.01 -38.72
C LYS A 35 -11.39 15.13 -39.32
N ALA A 36 -10.33 15.56 -38.63
CA ALA A 36 -9.44 16.62 -39.08
C ALA A 36 -8.61 16.18 -40.30
N VAL A 37 -8.75 16.95 -41.39
CA VAL A 37 -7.99 16.76 -42.63
C VAL A 37 -6.79 17.70 -42.72
N ASP A 38 -6.84 18.83 -42.01
CA ASP A 38 -5.79 19.84 -42.02
C ASP A 38 -4.67 19.53 -41.01
N PHE A 39 -3.43 19.80 -41.41
CA PHE A 39 -2.26 19.51 -40.56
C PHE A 39 -2.18 20.42 -39.34
N GLU A 40 -2.52 21.71 -39.50
CA GLU A 40 -2.48 22.69 -38.42
C GLU A 40 -3.61 22.41 -37.42
N GLU A 41 -4.81 22.09 -37.90
CA GLU A 41 -5.92 21.60 -37.07
C GLU A 41 -5.52 20.36 -36.26
N ARG A 42 -4.93 19.35 -36.90
CA ARG A 42 -4.46 18.13 -36.23
C ARG A 42 -3.36 18.42 -35.19
N ARG A 43 -2.49 19.40 -35.46
CA ARG A 43 -1.45 19.85 -34.53
C ARG A 43 -2.06 20.50 -33.29
N LEU A 44 -3.03 21.38 -33.48
CA LEU A 44 -3.74 22.08 -32.40
C LEU A 44 -4.57 21.11 -31.55
N ILE A 45 -5.29 20.17 -32.16
CA ILE A 45 -6.08 19.17 -31.44
C ILE A 45 -5.18 18.28 -30.56
N ARG A 46 -4.03 17.82 -31.07
CA ARG A 46 -3.05 17.07 -30.26
C ARG A 46 -2.46 17.90 -29.13
N ALA A 47 -2.24 19.20 -29.34
CA ALA A 47 -1.78 20.10 -28.28
C ALA A 47 -2.85 20.25 -27.19
N ALA A 48 -4.11 20.42 -27.59
CA ALA A 48 -5.25 20.48 -26.67
C ALA A 48 -5.42 19.18 -25.87
N LEU A 49 -5.26 18.01 -26.49
CA LEU A 49 -5.26 16.71 -25.78
C LEU A 49 -4.16 16.62 -24.72
N ARG A 50 -2.92 17.02 -25.06
CA ARG A 50 -1.81 17.05 -24.09
C ARG A 50 -2.11 17.99 -22.92
N GLU A 51 -2.65 19.17 -23.22
CA GLU A 51 -3.00 20.17 -22.22
C GLU A 51 -4.18 19.71 -21.35
N LEU A 52 -5.20 19.05 -21.94
CA LEU A 52 -6.31 18.47 -21.20
C LEU A 52 -5.83 17.39 -20.22
N MET A 53 -4.95 16.50 -20.67
CA MET A 53 -4.38 15.45 -19.81
C MET A 53 -3.48 16.04 -18.72
N LYS A 54 -2.71 17.10 -19.04
CA LYS A 54 -1.91 17.85 -18.08
C LYS A 54 -2.79 18.53 -17.03
N ARG A 55 -3.85 19.23 -17.44
CA ARG A 55 -4.85 19.86 -16.56
C ARG A 55 -5.55 18.83 -15.69
N LYS A 56 -5.96 17.69 -16.23
CA LYS A 56 -6.54 16.58 -15.43
C LYS A 56 -5.57 16.07 -14.37
N ARG A 57 -4.26 16.05 -14.65
CA ARG A 57 -3.24 15.67 -13.67
C ARG A 57 -3.06 16.76 -12.60
N GLU A 58 -2.89 18.00 -13.02
CA GLU A 58 -2.73 19.17 -12.13
C GLU A 58 -3.97 19.39 -11.26
N GLN A 59 -5.16 19.12 -11.77
CA GLN A 59 -6.41 19.19 -11.02
C GLN A 59 -6.43 18.13 -9.92
N ARG A 60 -6.05 16.88 -10.23
CA ARG A 60 -5.91 15.84 -9.20
C ARG A 60 -4.85 16.23 -8.17
N ASP A 61 -3.72 16.79 -8.59
CA ASP A 61 -2.65 17.22 -7.69
C ASP A 61 -3.09 18.41 -6.81
N ARG A 62 -3.88 19.35 -7.35
CA ARG A 62 -4.47 20.47 -6.60
C ARG A 62 -5.51 19.99 -5.60
N GLU A 63 -6.43 19.12 -6.02
CA GLU A 63 -7.44 18.55 -5.14
C GLU A 63 -6.80 17.76 -3.99
N ARG A 64 -5.70 17.05 -4.26
CA ARG A 64 -4.89 16.40 -3.21
C ARG A 64 -4.24 17.40 -2.27
N ALA A 65 -3.66 18.47 -2.79
CA ALA A 65 -3.05 19.51 -1.96
C ALA A 65 -4.10 20.19 -1.05
N GLU A 66 -5.29 20.45 -1.59
CA GLU A 66 -6.43 20.99 -0.82
C GLU A 66 -6.92 20.00 0.24
N ARG A 67 -7.13 18.72 -0.11
CA ARG A 67 -7.49 17.66 0.85
C ARG A 67 -6.42 17.51 1.93
N GLN A 68 -5.14 17.54 1.57
CA GLN A 68 -4.03 17.50 2.51
C GLN A 68 -4.05 18.71 3.45
N GLN A 69 -4.36 19.90 2.94
CA GLN A 69 -4.48 21.11 3.75
C GLN A 69 -5.68 21.02 4.71
N ASP A 70 -6.81 20.46 4.28
CA ASP A 70 -7.98 20.21 5.13
C ASP A 70 -7.66 19.20 6.25
N LEU A 71 -7.03 18.06 5.90
CA LEU A 71 -6.59 17.04 6.85
C LEU A 71 -5.59 17.58 7.89
N ARG A 72 -4.72 18.51 7.48
CA ARG A 72 -3.82 19.24 8.38
C ARG A 72 -4.54 20.18 9.32
N GLN A 73 -5.54 20.91 8.83
CA GLN A 73 -6.37 21.79 9.67
C GLN A 73 -7.23 21.00 10.65
N ARG A 74 -7.72 19.82 10.25
CA ARG A 74 -8.58 18.95 11.07
C ARG A 74 -7.79 18.05 12.03
N GLY A 75 -6.45 18.07 11.98
CA GLY A 75 -5.59 17.27 12.87
C GLY A 75 -5.64 15.75 12.62
N VAL A 76 -6.24 15.30 11.51
CA VAL A 76 -6.49 13.89 11.19
C VAL A 76 -5.25 13.19 10.63
N CYS A 77 -4.27 13.98 10.17
CA CYS A 77 -2.97 13.51 9.69
C CYS A 77 -2.07 12.97 10.82
N ALA A 78 -2.30 13.35 12.08
CA ALA A 78 -1.57 12.79 13.20
C ALA A 78 -2.32 11.58 13.75
N GLY A 79 -1.73 10.39 13.64
CA GLY A 79 -2.18 9.16 14.31
C GLY A 79 -2.14 9.22 15.85
N ARG A 80 -2.26 10.41 16.46
CA ARG A 80 -2.35 10.66 17.89
C ARG A 80 -3.75 10.32 18.38
N GLY A 81 -4.01 9.01 18.51
CA GLY A 81 -5.13 8.54 19.32
C GLY A 81 -4.97 8.97 20.79
N PRO A 82 -6.06 9.04 21.56
CA PRO A 82 -6.02 9.43 22.96
C PRO A 82 -5.47 8.27 23.81
N ALA A 83 -4.16 8.11 23.85
CA ALA A 83 -3.50 7.21 24.79
C ALA A 83 -2.10 7.73 25.11
N GLY A 84 -1.97 8.42 26.24
CA GLY A 84 -0.67 8.77 26.83
C GLY A 84 -0.41 10.26 27.03
N GLN A 85 -1.34 11.01 27.64
CA GLN A 85 -0.96 12.24 28.34
C GLN A 85 -0.33 11.85 29.68
N ASN A 86 0.99 11.71 29.68
CA ASN A 86 1.82 11.90 30.88
C ASN A 86 3.29 11.99 30.46
N ALA A 87 3.74 13.22 30.19
CA ALA A 87 5.11 13.65 30.43
C ALA A 87 5.11 15.18 30.39
N ALA A 88 5.04 15.77 31.58
CA ALA A 88 5.22 17.19 31.79
C ALA A 88 6.65 17.62 31.42
N GLN A 89 6.70 18.88 30.99
CA GLN A 89 7.84 19.74 30.71
C GLN A 89 9.07 19.55 31.61
N LYS A 90 10.26 19.70 31.02
CA LYS A 90 11.30 20.57 31.59
C LYS A 90 12.18 21.16 30.47
N PRO A 91 12.43 22.48 30.46
CA PRO A 91 13.38 23.11 29.54
C PRO A 91 14.78 23.10 30.15
N ALA A 92 15.81 23.01 29.31
CA ALA A 92 17.16 23.47 29.65
C ALA A 92 17.94 23.85 28.40
N ASN A 93 18.49 25.07 28.48
CA ASN A 93 19.44 25.73 27.59
C ASN A 93 20.81 25.03 27.61
N GLY A 94 21.60 25.14 26.55
CA GLY A 94 23.05 24.92 26.62
C GLY A 94 23.74 24.53 25.31
N SER A 95 24.48 25.48 24.75
CA SER A 95 25.35 25.41 23.55
C SER A 95 26.44 24.33 23.58
N GLY A 96 26.94 23.91 22.41
CA GLY A 96 28.24 23.23 22.30
C GLY A 96 28.56 22.53 20.97
N SER A 97 29.28 23.24 20.10
CA SER A 97 30.23 22.85 19.02
C SER A 97 30.23 21.46 18.34
N THR A 98 30.31 21.52 17.00
CA THR A 98 31.34 20.92 16.11
C THR A 98 32.09 19.66 16.58
N GLN A 99 31.97 18.55 15.84
CA GLN A 99 33.09 17.96 15.07
C GLN A 99 32.69 16.72 14.25
N GLN A 100 33.26 16.68 13.06
CA GLN A 100 33.36 15.54 12.16
C GLN A 100 34.34 14.50 12.73
N HIS A 101 34.07 13.21 12.58
CA HIS A 101 35.04 12.27 12.00
C HIS A 101 34.44 10.89 11.68
N THR A 102 34.90 10.40 10.54
CA THR A 102 34.72 9.08 9.92
C THR A 102 35.50 7.99 10.66
N ASN A 103 35.01 6.74 10.66
CA ASN A 103 35.76 5.46 10.76
C ASN A 103 34.81 4.33 10.30
N ARG A 104 34.95 3.71 9.12
CA ARG A 104 35.89 2.65 8.64
C ARG A 104 35.46 1.20 9.00
N ALA A 105 35.58 0.33 7.98
CA ALA A 105 35.71 -1.15 7.96
C ALA A 105 34.38 -1.94 7.83
N ALA A 106 34.03 -2.48 6.65
CA ALA A 106 34.62 -3.61 5.91
C ALA A 106 34.38 -4.96 6.61
N LEU A 107 33.30 -5.63 6.18
CA LEU A 107 32.81 -6.91 6.67
C LEU A 107 33.31 -8.03 5.74
N ALA A 108 34.09 -8.96 6.28
CA ALA A 108 34.48 -10.19 5.61
C ALA A 108 33.46 -11.31 5.91
N LYS A 109 33.09 -12.06 4.87
CA LYS A 109 32.14 -13.18 4.90
C LYS A 109 32.85 -14.43 4.35
N PRO A 110 32.78 -15.59 5.00
CA PRO A 110 33.01 -16.87 4.34
C PRO A 110 31.70 -17.63 4.13
N PRO A 111 31.48 -18.29 2.98
CA PRO A 111 30.47 -19.33 2.84
C PRO A 111 31.09 -20.73 2.86
N ASN A 112 30.38 -21.68 3.47
CA ASN A 112 30.61 -23.12 3.35
C ASN A 112 29.32 -23.80 2.86
N PRO A 113 29.40 -25.05 2.34
CA PRO A 113 28.80 -25.38 1.05
C PRO A 113 27.50 -26.17 1.12
N SER A 114 26.78 -26.13 0.00
CA SER A 114 25.65 -26.97 -0.35
C SER A 114 26.09 -28.42 -0.64
N SER A 115 25.30 -29.38 -0.16
CA SER A 115 25.23 -30.71 -0.77
C SER A 115 23.76 -31.12 -0.89
N ALA A 116 23.37 -31.41 -2.12
CA ALA A 116 22.06 -31.88 -2.53
C ALA A 116 22.11 -33.39 -2.81
N GLY A 117 20.95 -34.03 -2.66
CA GLY A 117 20.60 -35.24 -3.40
C GLY A 117 20.80 -36.55 -2.66
N SER A 118 19.69 -37.24 -2.36
CA SER A 118 19.29 -38.44 -3.13
C SER A 118 18.11 -39.14 -2.45
N SER A 119 17.09 -39.48 -3.24
CA SER A 119 16.13 -40.56 -2.96
C SER A 119 16.85 -41.92 -2.95
N PRO A 120 16.24 -43.00 -2.42
CA PRO A 120 15.49 -43.86 -3.34
C PRO A 120 14.23 -44.52 -2.74
N GLN A 121 13.59 -45.27 -3.62
CA GLN A 121 12.27 -45.90 -3.63
C GLN A 121 12.28 -47.33 -3.06
N ALA A 122 11.06 -47.83 -2.77
CA ALA A 122 10.57 -49.21 -2.87
C ALA A 122 10.51 -50.12 -1.62
N SER A 123 9.30 -50.65 -1.37
CA SER A 123 8.90 -52.07 -1.26
C SER A 123 7.78 -52.24 -0.19
N ALA A 124 6.58 -52.64 -0.61
CA ALA A 124 6.03 -54.01 -0.63
C ALA A 124 5.27 -54.40 0.66
N SER A 125 3.97 -54.69 0.50
CA SER A 125 3.10 -55.48 1.41
C SER A 125 3.38 -57.00 1.22
N PRO A 126 2.96 -57.98 2.06
CA PRO A 126 1.57 -58.16 2.56
C PRO A 126 1.32 -58.89 3.92
N ALA A 127 0.01 -58.99 4.26
CA ALA A 127 -0.70 -60.06 5.00
C ALA A 127 -1.01 -59.95 6.54
N ARG A 128 -2.32 -59.77 6.85
CA ARG A 128 -3.25 -60.59 7.71
C ARG A 128 -2.67 -61.34 8.94
N SER A 129 -3.21 -61.38 10.18
CA SER A 129 -4.55 -61.18 10.82
C SER A 129 -4.37 -60.95 12.36
N PRO A 130 -5.34 -61.22 13.29
CA PRO A 130 -6.30 -60.27 13.86
C PRO A 130 -6.23 -60.07 15.41
N ALA A 131 -7.13 -59.21 15.92
CA ALA A 131 -7.60 -59.06 17.30
C ALA A 131 -6.67 -58.41 18.35
N VAL A 132 -7.04 -57.23 18.84
CA VAL A 132 -7.52 -56.96 20.22
C VAL A 132 -7.88 -55.47 20.26
N GLY A 133 -9.15 -55.17 20.57
CA GLY A 133 -9.63 -53.80 20.70
C GLY A 133 -9.04 -53.11 21.92
N VAL A 134 -8.01 -52.28 21.71
CA VAL A 134 -7.60 -51.26 22.67
C VAL A 134 -8.25 -49.95 22.24
N ARG A 135 -9.33 -49.57 22.93
CA ARG A 135 -9.91 -48.23 22.83
C ARG A 135 -8.90 -47.24 23.40
N VAL A 136 -8.14 -46.60 22.53
CA VAL A 136 -7.36 -45.41 22.88
C VAL A 136 -8.38 -44.28 23.12
N PRO A 137 -8.43 -43.63 24.29
CA PRO A 137 -9.15 -42.38 24.40
C PRO A 137 -8.47 -41.40 23.45
N ARG A 138 -9.25 -40.94 22.47
CA ARG A 138 -8.89 -39.82 21.61
C ARG A 138 -8.68 -38.63 22.53
N GLY A 139 -7.42 -38.41 22.92
CA GLY A 139 -7.01 -37.22 23.64
C GLY A 139 -7.49 -36.04 22.84
N SER A 140 -8.38 -35.25 23.44
CA SER A 140 -8.82 -33.97 22.92
C SER A 140 -7.61 -33.24 22.39
N ALA A 141 -7.65 -32.94 21.08
CA ALA A 141 -6.72 -32.03 20.47
C ALA A 141 -6.66 -30.79 21.35
N LEU A 142 -5.46 -30.51 21.88
CA LEU A 142 -5.15 -29.29 22.59
C LEU A 142 -5.67 -28.15 21.73
N GLY A 143 -6.67 -27.43 22.26
CA GLY A 143 -7.30 -26.28 21.62
C GLY A 143 -6.33 -25.12 21.53
N GLY A 144 -5.32 -25.25 20.67
CA GLY A 144 -4.63 -24.10 20.12
C GLY A 144 -5.67 -23.22 19.41
N PRO A 145 -5.52 -21.88 19.45
CA PRO A 145 -6.46 -20.99 18.82
C PRO A 145 -6.63 -21.40 17.35
N ASN A 146 -7.88 -21.63 16.95
CA ASN A 146 -8.24 -22.02 15.59
C ASN A 146 -7.64 -20.99 14.61
N THR A 147 -6.99 -21.43 13.54
CA THR A 147 -6.24 -20.54 12.64
C THR A 147 -7.13 -19.48 12.00
N LYS A 148 -8.42 -19.80 11.82
CA LYS A 148 -9.45 -18.85 11.37
C LYS A 148 -9.66 -17.72 12.39
N ASP A 149 -9.61 -18.02 13.69
CA ASP A 149 -9.79 -17.05 14.77
C ASP A 149 -8.58 -16.11 14.86
N VAL A 150 -7.36 -16.64 14.69
CA VAL A 150 -6.13 -15.82 14.67
C VAL A 150 -6.10 -14.89 13.46
N LYS A 151 -6.45 -15.40 12.27
CA LYS A 151 -6.52 -14.59 11.05
C LYS A 151 -7.54 -13.47 11.19
N GLN A 152 -8.70 -13.76 11.77
CA GLN A 152 -9.75 -12.77 12.00
C GLN A 152 -9.31 -11.72 13.03
N MET A 153 -8.70 -12.14 14.16
CA MET A 153 -8.15 -11.24 15.16
C MET A 153 -7.13 -10.24 14.57
N LEU A 154 -6.23 -10.72 13.70
CA LEU A 154 -5.25 -9.87 13.05
C LEU A 154 -5.90 -8.89 12.07
N LEU A 155 -6.94 -9.33 11.34
CA LEU A 155 -7.70 -8.47 10.43
C LEU A 155 -8.40 -7.34 11.19
N ASP A 156 -9.06 -7.67 12.30
CA ASP A 156 -9.75 -6.68 13.15
C ASP A 156 -8.75 -5.73 13.83
N TRP A 157 -7.58 -6.23 14.22
CA TRP A 157 -6.48 -5.38 14.68
C TRP A 157 -6.02 -4.39 13.60
N CYS A 158 -5.82 -4.83 12.36
CA CYS A 158 -5.45 -3.93 11.26
C CYS A 158 -6.50 -2.84 11.08
N ARG A 159 -7.79 -3.21 10.99
CA ARG A 159 -8.91 -2.27 10.88
C ARG A 159 -8.90 -1.25 12.01
N ALA A 160 -8.78 -1.68 13.26
CA ALA A 160 -8.78 -0.79 14.41
C ALA A 160 -7.59 0.19 14.40
N LYS A 161 -6.43 -0.21 13.85
CA LYS A 161 -5.25 0.65 13.75
C LYS A 161 -5.34 1.65 12.60
N THR A 162 -6.00 1.27 11.51
CA THR A 162 -6.13 2.10 10.30
C THR A 162 -7.45 2.86 10.21
N GLU A 163 -8.39 2.69 11.14
CA GLU A 163 -9.70 3.38 11.13
C GLU A 163 -9.63 4.90 10.92
N PRO A 164 -8.65 5.64 11.48
CA PRO A 164 -8.56 7.09 11.27
C PRO A 164 -8.02 7.52 9.89
N TYR A 165 -7.55 6.58 9.06
CA TYR A 165 -6.86 6.89 7.81
C TYR A 165 -7.83 6.92 6.64
N GLU A 166 -7.87 8.06 5.94
CA GLU A 166 -8.63 8.18 4.70
C GLU A 166 -8.04 7.28 3.60
N GLY A 167 -8.91 6.77 2.73
CA GLY A 167 -8.52 5.93 1.61
C GLY A 167 -8.17 4.49 1.98
N VAL A 168 -8.32 4.08 3.25
CA VAL A 168 -8.03 2.70 3.69
C VAL A 168 -9.27 2.03 4.25
N ASN A 169 -9.67 0.93 3.63
CA ASN A 169 -10.74 0.06 4.10
C ASN A 169 -10.30 -1.41 4.01
N ILE A 170 -9.80 -1.95 5.14
CA ILE A 170 -9.23 -3.29 5.19
C ILE A 170 -10.36 -4.32 5.37
N GLN A 171 -10.68 -5.04 4.30
CA GLN A 171 -11.70 -6.10 4.30
C GLN A 171 -11.10 -7.50 4.25
N ASN A 172 -9.88 -7.63 3.74
CA ASN A 172 -9.18 -8.88 3.53
C ASN A 172 -7.65 -8.66 3.57
N PHE A 173 -6.87 -9.72 3.32
CA PHE A 173 -5.41 -9.66 3.20
C PHE A 173 -4.94 -9.67 1.73
N SER A 174 -5.76 -9.26 0.77
CA SER A 174 -5.41 -9.26 -0.65
C SER A 174 -5.73 -7.91 -1.28
N SER A 175 -6.87 -7.78 -1.96
CA SER A 175 -7.27 -6.56 -2.68
C SER A 175 -7.26 -5.28 -1.83
N SER A 176 -7.56 -5.35 -0.53
CA SER A 176 -7.47 -4.19 0.38
C SER A 176 -6.05 -3.63 0.57
N TRP A 177 -5.02 -4.34 0.10
CA TRP A 177 -3.61 -3.98 0.24
C TRP A 177 -2.94 -3.69 -1.11
N ALA A 178 -3.70 -3.77 -2.21
CA ALA A 178 -3.16 -3.74 -3.56
C ALA A 178 -2.53 -2.39 -3.95
N ASP A 179 -3.01 -1.28 -3.38
CA ASP A 179 -2.53 0.08 -3.64
C ASP A 179 -1.37 0.52 -2.73
N GLY A 180 -1.05 -0.29 -1.71
CA GLY A 180 -0.01 0.00 -0.72
C GLY A 180 -0.43 0.95 0.40
N LEU A 181 -1.62 1.59 0.33
CA LEU A 181 -2.04 2.56 1.35
C LEU A 181 -2.31 1.88 2.70
N ALA A 182 -2.86 0.68 2.71
CA ALA A 182 -3.07 -0.09 3.95
C ALA A 182 -1.75 -0.38 4.69
N PHE A 183 -0.68 -0.70 3.95
CA PHE A 183 0.67 -0.87 4.54
C PHE A 183 1.18 0.45 5.10
N CYS A 184 1.08 1.54 4.33
CA CYS A 184 1.49 2.86 4.77
C CYS A 184 0.75 3.31 6.03
N ALA A 185 -0.59 3.19 6.07
CA ALA A 185 -1.41 3.58 7.21
C ALA A 185 -1.03 2.81 8.47
N LEU A 186 -0.86 1.49 8.34
CA LEU A 186 -0.52 0.64 9.48
C LEU A 186 0.87 0.97 10.04
N VAL A 187 1.88 1.15 9.17
CA VAL A 187 3.24 1.54 9.59
C VAL A 187 3.25 2.94 10.22
N HIS A 188 2.59 3.90 9.58
CA HIS A 188 2.48 5.28 10.06
C HIS A 188 1.80 5.36 11.45
N ARG A 189 0.89 4.43 11.76
CA ARG A 189 0.24 4.40 13.08
C ARG A 189 1.21 4.17 14.24
N PHE A 190 2.30 3.43 14.00
CA PHE A 190 3.34 3.18 15.00
C PHE A 190 4.52 4.13 14.86
N PHE A 191 4.76 4.63 13.64
CA PHE A 191 5.88 5.50 13.31
C PHE A 191 5.41 6.74 12.51
N PRO A 192 4.68 7.67 13.15
CA PRO A 192 4.14 8.86 12.47
C PRO A 192 5.24 9.77 11.93
N GLU A 193 6.42 9.78 12.58
CA GLU A 193 7.60 10.54 12.12
C GLU A 193 8.30 9.88 10.92
N GLY A 194 7.82 8.72 10.44
CA GLY A 194 8.43 7.99 9.34
C GLY A 194 8.23 8.66 7.98
N PHE A 195 7.04 9.22 7.74
CA PHE A 195 6.65 9.93 6.52
C PHE A 195 5.27 10.60 6.71
N ASP A 196 4.91 11.57 5.86
CA ASP A 196 3.56 12.19 5.88
C ASP A 196 2.56 11.34 5.08
N TYR A 197 1.62 10.67 5.77
CA TYR A 197 0.61 9.83 5.12
C TYR A 197 -0.30 10.62 4.16
N CYS A 198 -0.60 11.88 4.45
CA CYS A 198 -1.51 12.69 3.63
C CYS A 198 -0.93 13.08 2.27
N THR A 199 0.37 12.87 2.05
CA THR A 199 1.02 13.07 0.75
C THR A 199 0.87 11.89 -0.21
N LEU A 200 0.36 10.74 0.26
CA LEU A 200 0.41 9.50 -0.50
C LEU A 200 -0.64 9.44 -1.60
N ASP A 201 -0.29 8.79 -2.70
CA ASP A 201 -1.13 8.62 -3.88
C ASP A 201 -1.50 7.14 -4.05
N PRO A 202 -2.79 6.75 -4.04
CA PRO A 202 -3.19 5.36 -4.31
C PRO A 202 -2.75 4.84 -5.69
N TYR A 203 -2.50 5.72 -6.65
CA TYR A 203 -2.04 5.32 -7.99
C TYR A 203 -0.52 5.10 -8.06
N ASP A 204 0.25 5.61 -7.10
CA ASP A 204 1.69 5.37 -6.98
C ASP A 204 1.99 4.16 -6.08
N ARG A 205 1.48 3.00 -6.50
CA ARG A 205 1.55 1.73 -5.77
C ARG A 205 2.99 1.40 -5.35
N ARG A 206 3.94 1.58 -6.28
CA ARG A 206 5.36 1.26 -6.06
C ARG A 206 5.95 2.12 -4.94
N ALA A 207 5.76 3.44 -5.00
CA ALA A 207 6.25 4.33 -3.96
C ALA A 207 5.61 4.04 -2.60
N ASN A 208 4.33 3.68 -2.56
CA ASN A 208 3.64 3.31 -1.32
C ASN A 208 4.25 2.06 -0.68
N PHE A 209 4.41 0.97 -1.44
CA PHE A 209 5.02 -0.26 -0.93
C PHE A 209 6.45 -0.02 -0.43
N GLU A 210 7.28 0.62 -1.26
CA GLU A 210 8.67 0.90 -0.88
C GLU A 210 8.75 1.76 0.39
N LYS A 211 7.91 2.79 0.50
CA LYS A 211 7.91 3.69 1.66
C LYS A 211 7.48 2.96 2.93
N ALA A 212 6.44 2.14 2.87
CA ALA A 212 5.98 1.34 3.99
C ALA A 212 7.07 0.36 4.46
N PHE A 213 7.64 -0.43 3.55
CA PHE A 213 8.62 -1.46 3.90
C PHE A 213 9.95 -0.88 4.36
N LYS A 214 10.49 0.15 3.70
CA LYS A 214 11.71 0.85 4.15
C LYS A 214 11.53 1.46 5.55
N THR A 215 10.35 1.97 5.86
CA THR A 215 10.07 2.56 7.18
C THR A 215 9.90 1.47 8.25
N ALA A 216 9.21 0.38 7.93
CA ALA A 216 9.03 -0.76 8.82
C ALA A 216 10.36 -1.45 9.15
N GLU A 217 11.26 -1.59 8.18
CA GLU A 217 12.61 -2.12 8.40
C GLU A 217 13.42 -1.18 9.30
N ARG A 218 13.53 0.10 8.92
CA ARG A 218 14.39 1.07 9.63
C ARG A 218 13.96 1.35 11.07
N LEU A 219 12.65 1.46 11.34
CA LEU A 219 12.13 1.86 12.66
C LEU A 219 11.57 0.67 13.44
N GLY A 220 10.92 -0.26 12.71
CA GLY A 220 10.27 -1.44 13.24
C GLY A 220 11.15 -2.69 13.28
N ASP A 221 12.38 -2.66 12.72
CA ASP A 221 13.29 -3.82 12.65
C ASP A 221 12.57 -5.06 12.07
N CYS A 222 11.68 -4.81 11.11
CA CYS A 222 10.88 -5.80 10.43
C CYS A 222 11.43 -5.99 9.01
N ALA A 223 12.04 -7.14 8.75
CA ALA A 223 12.58 -7.43 7.44
C ALA A 223 11.46 -7.45 6.36
N PRO A 224 11.70 -6.89 5.16
CA PRO A 224 10.74 -6.96 4.08
C PRO A 224 10.67 -8.38 3.51
N LEU A 225 9.66 -9.15 3.93
CA LEU A 225 9.41 -10.50 3.39
C LEU A 225 8.72 -10.48 2.01
N LEU A 226 8.29 -9.30 1.56
CA LEU A 226 7.58 -9.11 0.30
C LEU A 226 8.44 -8.30 -0.66
N ASP A 227 8.59 -8.79 -1.88
CA ASP A 227 9.17 -8.03 -2.98
C ASP A 227 8.12 -7.08 -3.56
N VAL A 228 8.50 -5.82 -3.76
CA VAL A 228 7.61 -4.80 -4.34
C VAL A 228 7.27 -5.15 -5.78
N ASP A 229 8.21 -5.65 -6.56
CA ASP A 229 7.98 -5.96 -7.97
C ASP A 229 6.98 -7.13 -8.11
N ASP A 230 7.01 -8.11 -7.20
CA ASP A 230 6.03 -9.20 -7.15
C ASP A 230 4.61 -8.72 -6.79
N LEU A 231 4.49 -7.78 -5.84
CA LEU A 231 3.20 -7.17 -5.47
C LEU A 231 2.60 -6.33 -6.61
N LEU A 232 3.45 -5.75 -7.45
CA LEU A 232 3.02 -4.96 -8.61
C LEU A 232 2.64 -5.83 -9.80
N ARG A 233 3.23 -7.02 -9.93
CA ARG A 233 3.01 -7.95 -11.05
C ARG A 233 1.56 -8.39 -11.18
N MET A 234 0.85 -8.47 -10.06
CA MET A 234 -0.57 -8.85 -10.00
C MET A 234 -1.45 -7.67 -9.58
N ARG A 235 -2.70 -7.67 -10.04
CA ARG A 235 -3.72 -6.69 -9.62
C ARG A 235 -4.01 -6.80 -8.12
N GLU A 236 -3.99 -8.00 -7.58
CA GLU A 236 -4.25 -8.29 -6.17
C GLU A 236 -3.15 -9.22 -5.64
N PRO A 237 -2.54 -8.91 -4.48
CA PRO A 237 -1.47 -9.73 -3.92
C PRO A 237 -2.00 -11.04 -3.33
N ASP A 238 -1.16 -12.08 -3.26
CA ASP A 238 -1.53 -13.34 -2.60
C ASP A 238 -1.79 -13.09 -1.11
N TRP A 239 -2.98 -13.49 -0.66
CA TRP A 239 -3.41 -13.24 0.71
C TRP A 239 -2.55 -13.89 1.77
N LYS A 240 -1.88 -15.01 1.46
CA LYS A 240 -0.96 -15.68 2.38
C LYS A 240 0.30 -14.86 2.55
N CYS A 241 0.87 -14.34 1.48
CA CYS A 241 2.07 -13.50 1.52
C CYS A 241 1.82 -12.24 2.37
N VAL A 242 0.73 -11.52 2.09
CA VAL A 242 0.33 -10.35 2.88
C VAL A 242 0.09 -10.73 4.35
N TYR A 243 -0.68 -11.79 4.59
CA TYR A 243 -0.96 -12.26 5.95
C TYR A 243 0.32 -12.58 6.73
N THR A 244 1.25 -13.33 6.13
CA THR A 244 2.54 -13.69 6.74
C THR A 244 3.37 -12.45 7.05
N TYR A 245 3.43 -11.48 6.14
CA TYR A 245 4.13 -10.22 6.42
C TYR A 245 3.49 -9.44 7.57
N ILE A 246 2.15 -9.33 7.62
CA ILE A 246 1.47 -8.61 8.71
C ILE A 246 1.62 -9.33 10.06
N GLN A 247 1.65 -10.66 10.06
CA GLN A 247 1.98 -11.43 11.26
C GLN A 247 3.39 -11.11 11.77
N GLU A 248 4.35 -11.06 10.85
CA GLU A 248 5.74 -10.75 11.19
C GLU A 248 5.88 -9.31 11.70
N PHE A 249 5.26 -8.35 11.02
CA PHE A 249 5.24 -6.95 11.46
C PHE A 249 4.63 -6.82 12.86
N TYR A 250 3.52 -7.52 13.13
CA TYR A 250 2.93 -7.58 14.47
C TYR A 250 3.92 -8.14 15.51
N ARG A 251 4.64 -9.21 15.18
CA ARG A 251 5.68 -9.81 16.06
C ARG A 251 6.78 -8.79 16.38
N CYS A 252 7.33 -8.12 15.37
CA CYS A 252 8.35 -7.07 15.54
C CYS A 252 7.87 -5.93 16.46
N LEU A 253 6.61 -5.50 16.32
CA LEU A 253 6.02 -4.48 17.19
C LEU A 253 5.85 -4.95 18.64
N VAL A 254 5.48 -6.21 18.86
CA VAL A 254 5.39 -6.80 20.21
C VAL A 254 6.76 -6.88 20.87
N GLU A 255 7.79 -7.29 20.12
CA GLU A 255 9.17 -7.37 20.62
C GLU A 255 9.74 -6.01 21.01
N LYS A 256 9.38 -4.96 20.27
CA LYS A 256 9.70 -3.56 20.62
C LYS A 256 8.82 -2.98 21.72
N GLY A 257 7.82 -3.73 22.22
CA GLY A 257 6.89 -3.26 23.25
C GLY A 257 5.87 -2.21 22.76
N LEU A 258 5.73 -2.03 21.44
CA LEU A 258 4.77 -1.09 20.81
C LEU A 258 3.35 -1.66 20.77
N VAL A 259 3.22 -2.98 20.88
CA VAL A 259 1.94 -3.68 21.02
C VAL A 259 1.93 -4.47 22.33
N LYS A 260 0.97 -4.16 23.20
CA LYS A 260 0.79 -4.86 24.47
C LYS A 260 0.03 -6.16 24.24
N THR A 261 0.70 -7.28 24.45
CA THR A 261 0.04 -8.58 24.60
C THR A 261 -0.18 -8.84 26.08
N LYS A 262 -1.32 -9.43 26.46
CA LYS A 262 -1.52 -9.86 27.85
C LYS A 262 -0.48 -10.93 28.15
N LYS A 263 0.54 -10.61 28.96
CA LYS A 263 1.48 -11.61 29.46
C LYS A 263 0.67 -12.62 30.26
N LYS A 264 0.72 -13.89 29.87
CA LYS A 264 0.23 -14.99 30.69
C LYS A 264 1.21 -15.09 31.84
N THR A 265 0.81 -14.63 33.03
CA THR A 265 1.59 -14.83 34.25
C THR A 265 1.84 -16.33 34.41
N PRO A 266 3.09 -16.75 34.68
CA PRO A 266 3.43 -18.17 34.83
C PRO A 266 2.61 -18.86 35.91
#